data_AF-A0A932N7T3-F1
#
_entry.id   AF-A0A932N7T3-F1
#
_cell.length_a   1.000
_cell.length_b   1.000
_cell.length_c   1.000
_cell.angle_alpha   90.00
_cell.angle_beta   90.00
_cell.angle_gamma   90.00
#
_symmetry.space_group_name_H-M   'P 1'
#
loop_
_entity.id
_entity.type
_entity.pdbx_description
1 polymer ?
#
loop_
_entity_poly.entity_id
_entity_poly.type
_entity_poly.pdbx_seq_one_letter_code
_entity_poly.pdbx_strand_id
1 'polypeptide(L)'
;MRRLLFILAICFSLPVFCAETHPRLWLTSNDVSRLRGWASDSNPLFANALKPLALRAKVEMDNGDVPRRDCGGTEYEAYPTEMYAELFAFMSLIENDASARNDYASRARTLLMGIINTALLGPASEANYTCPENQQTAYPAYRSPRFFTEDSNRARWHGEAFPLVVDWIYPSLTAQDKQSIRTVFLRWSQEIIERGYHHPSPVGKINDASLLTDPAQLRWAGNNYFTAHMRNLGMMALALDSVDDSGNQLRAYLNNATGAWLYMFDHMTRHDSKGGLLPEGYEYSPQTASYAIQFLLALQT
;
A
#
# COMPACT_ATOMS: atom_id res chain seq x y z
N MET A 1 22.34 -13.09 -48.07
CA MET A 1 21.05 -13.08 -47.34
C MET A 1 21.32 -12.72 -45.88
N ARG A 2 21.68 -11.46 -45.61
CA ARG A 2 21.00 -10.50 -44.72
C ARG A 2 19.56 -10.86 -44.27
N ARG A 3 19.24 -10.44 -43.02
CA ARG A 3 17.99 -10.58 -42.20
C ARG A 3 18.14 -11.72 -41.16
N LEU A 4 17.97 -11.57 -39.84
CA LEU A 4 17.43 -10.51 -39.00
C LEU A 4 18.31 -10.37 -37.74
N LEU A 5 18.75 -9.14 -37.44
CA LEU A 5 19.25 -8.73 -36.13
C LEU A 5 18.61 -7.36 -35.88
N PHE A 6 17.45 -7.36 -35.24
CA PHE A 6 16.75 -6.16 -34.78
C PHE A 6 15.85 -6.56 -33.61
N ILE A 7 16.41 -6.59 -32.40
CA ILE A 7 15.65 -6.33 -31.17
C ILE A 7 16.30 -5.12 -30.53
N LEU A 8 15.85 -3.98 -31.04
CA LEU A 8 15.50 -2.77 -30.30
C LEU A 8 16.13 -2.66 -28.89
N ALA A 9 17.23 -1.93 -28.83
CA ALA A 9 17.51 -1.07 -27.68
C ALA A 9 16.45 0.04 -27.67
N ILE A 10 15.30 -0.21 -27.05
CA ILE A 10 14.40 0.87 -26.63
C ILE A 10 15.01 1.44 -25.36
N CYS A 11 15.67 2.59 -25.47
CA CYS A 11 15.71 3.53 -24.36
C CYS A 11 14.25 3.86 -24.01
N PHE A 12 13.69 3.16 -23.02
CA PHE A 12 12.39 3.51 -22.47
C PHE A 12 12.56 4.78 -21.62
N SER A 13 12.65 5.92 -22.29
CA SER A 13 11.93 7.10 -21.83
C SER A 13 10.47 6.89 -22.23
N LEU A 14 9.79 5.96 -21.56
CA LEU A 14 8.32 6.05 -21.54
C LEU A 14 8.03 7.38 -20.86
N PRO A 15 7.23 8.29 -21.47
CA PRO A 15 6.54 9.24 -20.64
C PRO A 15 5.75 8.38 -19.66
N VAL A 16 6.13 8.43 -18.38
CA VAL A 16 5.21 8.02 -17.33
C VAL A 16 4.02 8.93 -17.54
N PHE A 17 2.97 8.41 -18.16
CA PHE A 17 1.67 9.06 -18.16
C PHE A 17 1.27 9.08 -16.69
N CYS A 18 1.62 10.15 -15.99
CA CYS A 18 0.95 10.45 -14.75
C CYS A 18 -0.49 10.74 -15.16
N ALA A 19 -1.37 9.76 -15.01
CA ALA A 19 -2.78 10.06 -14.91
C ALA A 19 -2.90 11.15 -13.84
N GLU A 20 -3.24 12.38 -14.21
CA GLU A 20 -3.41 13.50 -13.27
C GLU A 20 -4.72 13.36 -12.46
N THR A 21 -5.50 12.33 -12.75
CA THR A 21 -6.82 12.12 -12.18
C THR A 21 -6.85 10.87 -11.34
N HIS A 22 -7.26 11.03 -10.09
CA HIS A 22 -7.57 9.93 -9.18
C HIS A 22 -8.95 9.30 -9.47
N PRO A 23 -9.15 8.00 -9.23
CA PRO A 23 -8.14 7.03 -8.77
C PRO A 23 -7.18 6.61 -9.90
N ARG A 24 -5.95 6.27 -9.51
CA ARG A 24 -4.87 5.77 -10.37
C ARG A 24 -4.00 4.70 -9.70
N LEU A 25 -4.40 4.22 -8.52
CA LEU A 25 -3.84 3.02 -7.92
C LEU A 25 -4.87 1.90 -8.07
N TRP A 26 -4.54 0.91 -8.89
CA TRP A 26 -5.31 -0.30 -9.22
C TRP A 26 -6.60 -0.08 -10.02
N LEU A 27 -7.18 1.11 -9.94
CA LEU A 27 -8.40 1.48 -10.64
C LEU A 27 -8.15 2.75 -11.45
N THR A 28 -8.75 2.81 -12.63
CA THR A 28 -8.84 4.03 -13.44
C THR A 28 -10.26 4.62 -13.40
N SER A 29 -10.46 5.83 -13.92
CA SER A 29 -11.81 6.40 -14.06
C SER A 29 -12.74 5.54 -14.93
N ASN A 30 -12.20 4.81 -15.90
CA ASN A 30 -12.96 3.86 -16.72
C ASN A 30 -13.41 2.64 -15.90
N ASP A 31 -12.54 2.15 -15.01
CA ASP A 31 -12.91 1.06 -14.10
C ASP A 31 -13.99 1.49 -13.13
N VAL A 32 -13.90 2.70 -12.57
CA VAL A 32 -14.95 3.24 -11.69
C VAL A 32 -16.30 3.28 -12.42
N SER A 33 -16.34 3.75 -13.65
CA SER A 33 -17.57 3.81 -14.45
C SER A 33 -18.16 2.41 -14.68
N ARG A 34 -17.32 1.44 -15.01
CA ARG A 34 -17.72 0.03 -15.17
C ARG A 34 -18.22 -0.59 -13.87
N LEU A 35 -17.50 -0.38 -12.76
CA LEU A 35 -17.81 -0.92 -11.44
C LEU A 35 -19.11 -0.33 -10.87
N ARG A 36 -19.40 0.95 -11.10
CA ARG A 36 -20.71 1.56 -10.78
C ARG A 36 -21.85 0.86 -11.50
N GLY A 37 -21.65 0.49 -12.76
CA GLY A 37 -22.61 -0.31 -13.53
C GLY A 37 -22.87 -1.70 -12.93
N TRP A 38 -21.93 -2.23 -12.15
CA TRP A 38 -22.07 -3.51 -11.44
C TRP A 38 -22.57 -3.35 -10.00
N ALA A 39 -22.59 -2.14 -9.45
CA ALA A 39 -23.00 -1.83 -8.09
C ALA A 39 -24.53 -1.73 -7.98
N SER A 40 -25.24 -2.80 -8.32
CA SER A 40 -26.70 -2.86 -8.31
C SER A 40 -27.22 -4.15 -7.68
N ASP A 41 -28.50 -4.13 -7.29
CA ASP A 41 -29.14 -5.28 -6.66
C ASP A 41 -29.26 -6.50 -7.62
N SER A 42 -29.06 -6.31 -8.93
CA SER A 42 -28.99 -7.43 -9.89
C SER A 42 -27.66 -8.18 -9.88
N ASN A 43 -26.61 -7.61 -9.31
CA ASN A 43 -25.32 -8.29 -9.13
C ASN A 43 -25.27 -8.92 -7.73
N PRO A 44 -25.30 -10.26 -7.60
CA PRO A 44 -25.35 -10.92 -6.29
C PRO A 44 -24.10 -10.66 -5.44
N LEU A 45 -22.93 -10.43 -6.04
CA LEU A 45 -21.72 -10.08 -5.29
C LEU A 45 -21.84 -8.71 -4.63
N PHE A 46 -22.49 -7.76 -5.30
CA PHE A 46 -22.77 -6.46 -4.71
C PHE A 46 -23.90 -6.57 -3.68
N ALA A 47 -25.07 -7.09 -4.10
CA ALA A 47 -26.30 -7.10 -3.32
C ALA A 47 -26.19 -7.91 -2.01
N ASN A 48 -25.54 -9.07 -2.06
CA ASN A 48 -25.55 -10.03 -0.96
C ASN A 48 -24.24 -10.07 -0.16
N ALA A 49 -23.16 -9.46 -0.67
CA ALA A 49 -21.86 -9.45 0.02
C ALA A 49 -21.38 -8.02 0.30
N LEU A 50 -20.99 -7.28 -0.75
CA LEU A 50 -20.29 -6.00 -0.56
C LEU A 50 -21.18 -4.93 0.10
N LYS A 51 -22.42 -4.76 -0.35
CA LYS A 51 -23.35 -3.77 0.21
C LYS A 51 -23.70 -4.07 1.67
N PRO A 52 -24.09 -5.31 2.06
CA PRO A 52 -24.29 -5.65 3.47
C PRO A 52 -23.04 -5.47 4.34
N LEU A 53 -21.84 -5.80 3.83
CA LEU A 53 -20.59 -5.60 4.53
C LEU A 53 -20.34 -4.11 4.81
N ALA A 54 -20.49 -3.25 3.81
CA ALA A 54 -20.34 -1.80 3.96
C ALA A 54 -21.37 -1.18 4.93
N LEU A 55 -22.59 -1.69 4.94
CA LEU A 55 -23.62 -1.25 5.90
C LEU A 55 -23.29 -1.68 7.33
N ARG A 56 -22.77 -2.90 7.54
CA ARG A 56 -22.29 -3.34 8.86
C ARG A 56 -21.12 -2.47 9.34
N ALA A 57 -20.15 -2.22 8.47
CA ALA A 57 -19.01 -1.36 8.78
C ALA A 57 -19.44 0.04 9.22
N LYS A 58 -20.49 0.62 8.59
CA LYS A 58 -21.06 1.89 9.03
C LYS A 58 -21.60 1.82 10.46
N VAL A 59 -22.36 0.77 10.79
CA VAL A 59 -22.90 0.55 12.14
C VAL A 59 -21.78 0.40 13.17
N GLU A 60 -20.72 -0.35 12.86
CA GLU A 60 -19.56 -0.53 13.75
C GLU A 60 -18.83 0.80 13.99
N MET A 61 -18.65 1.62 12.95
CA MET A 61 -18.09 2.96 13.08
C MET A 61 -19.02 3.88 13.89
N ASP A 62 -20.33 3.86 13.64
CA ASP A 62 -21.31 4.72 14.32
C ASP A 62 -21.46 4.37 15.81
N ASN A 63 -21.25 3.09 16.17
CA ASN A 63 -21.18 2.63 17.56
C ASN A 63 -19.84 2.96 18.23
N GLY A 64 -18.87 3.51 17.49
CA GLY A 64 -17.53 3.81 17.99
C GLY A 64 -16.67 2.58 18.23
N ASP A 65 -16.94 1.45 17.55
CA ASP A 65 -16.09 0.27 17.62
C ASP A 65 -14.83 0.43 16.77
N VAL A 66 -14.92 1.11 15.64
CA VAL A 66 -13.78 1.47 14.79
C VAL A 66 -13.62 2.99 14.81
N PRO A 67 -12.44 3.55 15.14
CA PRO A 67 -11.15 2.87 15.32
C PRO A 67 -10.87 2.36 16.75
N ARG A 68 -11.82 2.50 17.69
CA ARG A 68 -11.55 2.29 19.14
C ARG A 68 -10.98 0.91 19.48
N ARG A 69 -11.40 -0.14 18.78
CA ARG A 69 -10.99 -1.52 19.03
C ARG A 69 -9.59 -1.86 18.50
N ASP A 70 -9.05 -1.02 17.64
CA ASP A 70 -7.78 -1.26 16.96
C ASP A 70 -6.64 -0.57 17.72
N CYS A 71 -5.75 -1.38 18.27
CA CYS A 71 -4.62 -0.91 19.04
C CYS A 71 -3.48 -0.37 18.17
N GLY A 72 -3.58 -0.45 16.84
CA GLY A 72 -2.58 0.08 15.90
C GLY A 72 -1.19 -0.52 16.10
N GLY A 73 -1.10 -1.78 16.55
CA GLY A 73 0.15 -2.50 16.78
C GLY A 73 0.82 -2.96 15.49
N THR A 74 1.93 -3.69 15.63
CA THR A 74 2.66 -4.29 14.49
C THR A 74 2.20 -5.70 14.16
N GLU A 75 1.41 -6.32 15.03
CA GLU A 75 0.98 -7.71 14.91
C GLU A 75 -0.27 -7.87 14.02
N TYR A 76 -0.65 -9.14 13.78
CA TYR A 76 -1.89 -9.47 13.09
C TYR A 76 -3.09 -8.78 13.76
N GLU A 77 -3.92 -8.15 12.93
CA GLU A 77 -5.24 -7.69 13.30
C GLU A 77 -6.21 -8.16 12.23
N ALA A 78 -7.31 -8.79 12.61
CA ALA A 78 -8.27 -9.34 11.66
C ALA A 78 -9.09 -8.23 10.98
N TYR A 79 -9.42 -7.18 11.73
CA TYR A 79 -10.29 -6.10 11.27
C TYR A 79 -9.69 -4.73 11.58
N PRO A 80 -8.55 -4.39 10.94
CA PRO A 80 -7.83 -3.16 11.21
C PRO A 80 -8.56 -1.94 10.67
N THR A 81 -8.34 -0.78 11.30
CA THR A 81 -8.97 0.50 10.94
C THR A 81 -8.78 0.86 9.48
N GLU A 82 -7.59 0.66 8.91
CA GLU A 82 -7.32 0.95 7.49
C GLU A 82 -8.12 0.06 6.54
N MET A 83 -8.52 -1.15 6.92
CA MET A 83 -9.38 -2.01 6.10
C MET A 83 -10.81 -1.45 6.03
N TYR A 84 -11.32 -0.90 7.14
CA TYR A 84 -12.60 -0.17 7.12
C TYR A 84 -12.50 1.10 6.26
N ALA A 85 -11.39 1.83 6.38
CA ALA A 85 -11.14 3.01 5.56
C ALA A 85 -11.10 2.66 4.07
N GLU A 86 -10.43 1.56 3.69
CA GLU A 86 -10.34 1.06 2.31
C GLU A 86 -11.69 0.61 1.78
N LEU A 87 -12.47 -0.14 2.56
CA LEU A 87 -13.83 -0.53 2.19
C LEU A 87 -14.71 0.70 1.91
N PHE A 88 -14.68 1.69 2.80
CA PHE A 88 -15.42 2.93 2.61
C PHE A 88 -14.90 3.73 1.41
N ALA A 89 -13.58 3.79 1.21
CA ALA A 89 -12.99 4.47 0.06
C ALA A 89 -13.46 3.82 -1.25
N PHE A 90 -13.44 2.49 -1.34
CA PHE A 90 -13.94 1.76 -2.50
C PHE A 90 -15.44 2.01 -2.74
N MET A 91 -16.26 1.93 -1.70
CA MET A 91 -17.69 2.21 -1.79
C MET A 91 -17.97 3.66 -2.24
N SER A 92 -17.13 4.61 -1.83
CA SER A 92 -17.24 6.00 -2.29
C SER A 92 -17.00 6.16 -3.79
N LEU A 93 -16.24 5.24 -4.40
CA LEU A 93 -16.07 5.20 -5.85
C LEU A 93 -17.28 4.59 -6.54
N ILE A 94 -17.78 3.45 -6.06
CA ILE A 94 -18.69 2.60 -6.84
C ILE A 94 -20.18 2.77 -6.53
N GLU A 95 -20.56 3.42 -5.42
CA GLU A 95 -21.99 3.60 -5.13
C GLU A 95 -22.69 4.44 -6.20
N ASN A 96 -23.95 4.11 -6.50
CA ASN A 96 -24.74 4.82 -7.49
C ASN A 96 -25.38 6.10 -6.91
N ASP A 97 -25.79 6.07 -5.64
CA ASP A 97 -26.29 7.27 -4.96
C ASP A 97 -25.16 8.24 -4.59
N ALA A 98 -25.32 9.51 -4.97
CA ALA A 98 -24.30 10.53 -4.75
C ALA A 98 -24.10 10.87 -3.27
N SER A 99 -25.18 10.84 -2.47
CA SER A 99 -25.11 11.14 -1.04
C SER A 99 -24.41 10.02 -0.28
N ALA A 100 -24.70 8.77 -0.64
CA ALA A 100 -24.02 7.58 -0.13
C ALA A 100 -22.52 7.61 -0.46
N ARG A 101 -22.13 7.97 -1.69
CA ARG A 101 -20.71 8.12 -2.05
C ARG A 101 -19.99 9.14 -1.16
N ASN A 102 -20.61 10.30 -0.94
CA ASN A 102 -20.03 11.35 -0.10
C ASN A 102 -19.91 10.92 1.38
N ASP A 103 -20.92 10.22 1.91
CA ASP A 103 -20.87 9.66 3.26
C ASP A 103 -19.72 8.64 3.40
N TYR A 104 -19.57 7.73 2.45
CA TYR A 104 -18.47 6.76 2.43
C TYR A 104 -17.10 7.45 2.34
N ALA A 105 -16.92 8.45 1.47
CA ALA A 105 -15.67 9.20 1.38
C ALA A 105 -15.33 9.91 2.70
N SER A 106 -16.32 10.51 3.37
CA SER A 106 -16.15 11.17 4.66
C SER A 106 -15.73 10.19 5.77
N ARG A 107 -16.32 8.99 5.79
CA ARG A 107 -15.96 7.93 6.74
C ARG A 107 -14.55 7.42 6.51
N ALA A 108 -14.19 7.14 5.26
CA ALA A 108 -12.84 6.75 4.88
C ALA A 108 -11.81 7.80 5.31
N ARG A 109 -12.07 9.09 5.03
CA ARG A 109 -11.22 10.21 5.45
C ARG A 109 -11.08 10.26 6.97
N THR A 110 -12.17 10.08 7.71
CA THR A 110 -12.15 10.14 9.18
C THR A 110 -11.26 9.05 9.77
N LEU A 111 -11.37 7.82 9.28
CA LEU A 111 -10.56 6.70 9.74
C LEU A 111 -9.09 6.85 9.33
N LEU A 112 -8.82 7.15 8.04
CA LEU A 112 -7.45 7.40 7.56
C LEU A 112 -6.78 8.52 8.34
N MET A 113 -7.43 9.67 8.50
CA MET A 113 -6.84 10.81 9.19
C MET A 113 -6.70 10.57 10.69
N GLY A 114 -7.54 9.72 11.31
CA GLY A 114 -7.31 9.25 12.67
C GLY A 114 -5.97 8.53 12.82
N ILE A 115 -5.64 7.65 11.87
CA ILE A 115 -4.35 6.95 11.83
C ILE A 115 -3.22 7.93 11.53
N ILE A 116 -3.34 8.71 10.44
CA ILE A 116 -2.29 9.62 9.98
C ILE A 116 -1.95 10.67 11.03
N ASN A 117 -2.94 11.29 11.68
CA ASN A 117 -2.70 12.29 12.72
C ASN A 117 -2.00 11.69 13.94
N THR A 118 -2.30 10.44 14.28
CA THR A 118 -1.61 9.73 15.37
C THR A 118 -0.17 9.39 14.97
N ALA A 119 0.01 8.86 13.77
CA ALA A 119 1.32 8.55 13.21
C ALA A 119 2.18 9.82 13.03
N LEU A 120 1.58 10.98 12.76
CA LEU A 120 2.28 12.27 12.57
C LEU A 120 3.08 12.70 13.80
N LEU A 121 2.70 12.22 15.00
CA LEU A 121 3.42 12.48 16.26
C LEU A 121 4.80 11.79 16.35
N GLY A 122 5.22 11.07 15.32
CA GLY A 122 6.48 10.33 15.32
C GLY A 122 6.38 8.98 16.03
N PRO A 123 7.39 8.11 15.85
CA PRO A 123 7.55 6.93 16.68
C PRO A 123 7.54 7.30 18.18
N ALA A 124 6.88 6.48 19.00
CA ALA A 124 6.96 6.61 20.44
C ALA A 124 8.32 6.10 20.94
N SER A 125 8.89 6.79 21.93
CA SER A 125 10.19 6.46 22.52
C SER A 125 10.13 5.39 23.60
N GLU A 126 8.94 5.15 24.17
CA GLU A 126 8.76 4.26 25.32
C GLU A 126 7.77 3.14 25.00
N ALA A 127 8.17 1.92 25.40
CA ALA A 127 7.40 0.69 25.25
C ALA A 127 6.53 0.43 26.49
N ASN A 128 5.72 1.42 26.90
CA ASN A 128 4.93 1.42 28.14
C ASN A 128 3.44 1.66 27.94
N TYR A 129 2.94 1.44 26.71
CA TYR A 129 1.52 1.53 26.43
C TYR A 129 0.82 0.20 26.70
N THR A 130 -0.40 0.29 27.22
CA THR A 130 -1.31 -0.86 27.35
C THR A 130 -2.58 -0.49 26.59
N CYS A 131 -2.91 -1.27 25.56
CA CYS A 131 -4.17 -1.06 24.87
C CYS A 131 -5.34 -1.36 25.82
N PRO A 132 -6.39 -0.52 25.86
CA PRO A 132 -7.59 -0.80 26.65
C PRO A 132 -8.32 -2.08 26.21
N GLU A 133 -8.13 -2.47 24.96
CA GLU A 133 -8.60 -3.73 24.39
C GLU A 133 -7.55 -4.82 24.66
N ASN A 134 -7.94 -6.09 24.76
CA ASN A 134 -7.10 -7.21 25.20
C ASN A 134 -5.93 -7.60 24.25
N GLN A 135 -5.39 -6.64 23.48
CA GLN A 135 -4.23 -6.81 22.63
C GLN A 135 -2.99 -6.18 23.27
N GLN A 136 -1.90 -6.94 23.30
CA GLN A 136 -0.66 -6.47 23.87
C GLN A 136 0.12 -5.66 22.82
N THR A 137 0.03 -4.33 22.88
CA THR A 137 0.87 -3.42 22.09
C THR A 137 1.74 -2.60 23.03
N ALA A 138 3.07 -2.68 22.91
CA ALA A 138 3.95 -1.93 23.82
C ALA A 138 4.00 -0.41 23.54
N TYR A 139 3.55 0.03 22.35
CA TYR A 139 3.58 1.43 21.93
C TYR A 139 2.16 1.95 21.67
N PRO A 140 1.92 3.27 21.78
CA PRO A 140 0.67 3.88 21.35
C PRO A 140 0.35 3.53 19.89
N ALA A 141 -0.95 3.47 19.57
CA ALA A 141 -1.45 3.07 18.26
C ALA A 141 -0.74 3.77 17.11
N TYR A 142 -0.29 3.01 16.10
CA TYR A 142 0.38 3.46 14.89
C TYR A 142 1.72 4.18 15.11
N ARG A 143 2.24 4.18 16.34
CA ARG A 143 3.50 4.86 16.72
C ARG A 143 4.60 3.90 17.15
N SER A 144 4.45 2.61 16.91
CA SER A 144 5.56 1.67 17.06
C SER A 144 6.73 2.13 16.17
N PRO A 145 7.98 2.19 16.67
CA PRO A 145 9.17 2.39 15.85
C PRO A 145 9.36 1.34 14.75
N ARG A 146 8.60 0.24 14.83
CA ARG A 146 8.55 -0.87 13.89
C ARG A 146 7.35 -0.86 12.94
N PHE A 147 6.51 0.17 12.95
CA PHE A 147 5.20 0.10 12.29
C PHE A 147 5.27 -0.24 10.79
N PHE A 148 6.23 0.34 10.04
CA PHE A 148 6.47 0.03 8.62
C PHE A 148 7.85 -0.59 8.34
N THR A 149 8.52 -1.16 9.35
CA THR A 149 9.89 -1.70 9.22
C THR A 149 9.92 -3.21 9.44
N GLU A 150 10.98 -3.74 10.06
CA GLU A 150 11.16 -5.16 10.31
C GLU A 150 10.00 -5.81 11.07
N ASP A 151 9.60 -6.99 10.60
CA ASP A 151 8.64 -7.91 11.23
C ASP A 151 7.29 -7.25 11.59
N SER A 152 6.84 -6.28 10.80
CA SER A 152 5.49 -5.72 10.92
C SER A 152 4.50 -6.53 10.11
N ASN A 153 3.80 -7.45 10.78
CA ASN A 153 2.64 -8.16 10.25
C ASN A 153 1.59 -7.19 9.70
N ARG A 154 1.41 -6.06 10.39
CA ARG A 154 0.48 -5.01 10.01
C ARG A 154 0.81 -4.40 8.65
N ALA A 155 2.04 -3.93 8.46
CA ALA A 155 2.48 -3.36 7.19
C ALA A 155 2.51 -4.40 6.06
N ARG A 156 2.80 -5.66 6.39
CA ARG A 156 2.75 -6.77 5.43
C ARG A 156 1.34 -6.99 4.90
N TRP A 157 0.37 -7.23 5.78
CA TRP A 157 -0.97 -7.66 5.37
C TRP A 157 -1.93 -6.53 4.97
N HIS A 158 -1.76 -5.33 5.50
CA HIS A 158 -2.72 -4.23 5.31
C HIS A 158 -2.07 -2.93 4.83
N GLY A 159 -0.76 -2.93 4.56
CA GLY A 159 -0.02 -1.73 4.19
C GLY A 159 -0.47 -1.07 2.88
N GLU A 160 -1.12 -1.81 1.98
CA GLU A 160 -1.70 -1.31 0.73
C GLU A 160 -2.87 -0.35 0.96
N ALA A 161 -3.60 -0.53 2.06
CA ALA A 161 -4.82 0.23 2.32
C ALA A 161 -4.50 1.73 2.46
N PHE A 162 -3.35 2.08 3.04
CA PHE A 162 -2.96 3.48 3.23
C PHE A 162 -2.88 4.26 1.90
N PRO A 163 -2.04 3.88 0.92
CA PRO A 163 -2.00 4.58 -0.36
C PRO A 163 -3.28 4.43 -1.17
N LEU A 164 -4.00 3.31 -1.09
CA LEU A 164 -5.26 3.13 -1.82
C LEU A 164 -6.37 4.04 -1.32
N VAL A 165 -6.53 4.17 0.00
CA VAL A 165 -7.51 5.11 0.56
C VAL A 165 -7.17 6.52 0.12
N VAL A 166 -5.91 6.94 0.22
CA VAL A 166 -5.48 8.27 -0.24
C VAL A 166 -5.85 8.49 -1.71
N ASP A 167 -5.54 7.53 -2.57
CA ASP A 167 -5.83 7.61 -4.01
C ASP A 167 -7.33 7.67 -4.30
N TRP A 168 -8.12 6.80 -3.66
CA TRP A 168 -9.54 6.65 -3.98
C TRP A 168 -10.42 7.76 -3.42
N ILE A 169 -10.04 8.38 -2.30
CA ILE A 169 -10.75 9.54 -1.73
C ILE A 169 -10.02 10.86 -1.94
N TYR A 170 -9.02 10.91 -2.82
CA TYR A 170 -8.19 12.09 -3.05
C TYR A 170 -8.96 13.41 -3.20
N PRO A 171 -10.08 13.47 -3.96
CA PRO A 171 -10.86 14.71 -4.09
C PRO A 171 -11.52 15.19 -2.80
N SER A 172 -11.67 14.30 -1.80
CA SER A 172 -12.26 14.60 -0.49
C SER A 172 -11.22 15.01 0.55
N LEU A 173 -9.93 14.89 0.24
CA LEU A 173 -8.84 15.29 1.13
C LEU A 173 -8.58 16.79 1.01
N THR A 174 -8.49 17.46 2.16
CA THR A 174 -8.07 18.86 2.23
C THR A 174 -6.56 18.98 1.98
N ALA A 175 -6.07 20.19 1.68
CA ALA A 175 -4.64 20.44 1.57
C ALA A 175 -3.86 20.06 2.85
N GLN A 176 -4.46 20.29 4.02
CA GLN A 176 -3.85 19.91 5.30
C GLN A 176 -3.79 18.40 5.49
N ASP A 177 -4.82 17.66 5.06
CA ASP A 177 -4.79 16.20 5.10
C ASP A 177 -3.65 15.67 4.26
N LYS A 178 -3.55 16.14 3.01
CA LYS A 178 -2.50 15.71 2.07
C LYS A 178 -1.10 16.04 2.58
N GLN A 179 -0.92 17.19 3.23
CA GLN A 179 0.35 17.54 3.86
C GLN A 179 0.71 16.57 5.00
N SER A 180 -0.23 16.26 5.90
CA SER A 180 0.00 15.29 6.98
C SER A 180 0.29 13.88 6.46
N ILE A 181 -0.48 13.43 5.47
CA ILE A 181 -0.29 12.15 4.77
C ILE A 181 1.11 12.09 4.18
N ARG A 182 1.51 13.12 3.44
CA ARG A 182 2.84 13.21 2.85
C ARG A 182 3.94 13.09 3.90
N THR A 183 3.86 13.82 5.00
CA THR A 183 4.88 13.76 6.06
C THR A 183 5.01 12.35 6.64
N VAL A 184 3.88 11.67 6.88
CA VAL A 184 3.90 10.28 7.38
C VAL A 184 4.43 9.31 6.32
N PHE A 185 4.01 9.42 5.06
CA PHE A 185 4.47 8.56 3.96
C PHE A 185 5.96 8.73 3.67
N LEU A 186 6.50 9.96 3.75
CA LEU A 186 7.94 10.20 3.65
C LEU A 186 8.70 9.47 4.75
N ARG A 187 8.24 9.58 6.00
CA ARG A 187 8.88 8.88 7.11
C ARG A 187 8.82 7.37 6.92
N TRP A 188 7.63 6.81 6.71
CA TRP A 188 7.47 5.36 6.54
C TRP A 188 8.27 4.83 5.33
N SER A 189 8.36 5.59 4.24
CA SER A 189 9.20 5.23 3.08
C SER A 189 10.69 5.18 3.44
N GLN A 190 11.18 6.16 4.19
CA GLN A 190 12.57 6.16 4.68
C GLN A 190 12.83 4.98 5.62
N GLU A 191 11.91 4.75 6.56
CA GLU A 191 12.01 3.65 7.53
C GLU A 191 12.03 2.27 6.84
N ILE A 192 11.25 2.08 5.77
CA ILE A 192 11.30 0.87 4.93
C ILE A 192 12.70 0.68 4.32
N ILE A 193 13.30 1.73 3.77
CA ILE A 193 14.60 1.64 3.10
C ILE A 193 15.74 1.33 4.07
N GLU A 194 15.66 1.86 5.29
CA GLU A 194 16.72 1.72 6.29
C GLU A 194 16.59 0.45 7.12
N ARG A 195 15.36 -0.01 7.35
CA ARG A 195 15.04 -1.01 8.38
C ARG A 195 14.00 -2.04 7.95
N GLY A 196 13.52 -2.00 6.71
CA GLY A 196 12.60 -3.02 6.19
C GLY A 196 13.22 -4.42 6.27
N TYR A 197 12.38 -5.44 6.41
CA TYR A 197 12.84 -6.83 6.55
C TYR A 197 13.72 -7.23 5.35
N HIS A 198 14.99 -7.54 5.62
CA HIS A 198 16.00 -7.82 4.60
C HIS A 198 16.01 -6.80 3.46
N HIS A 199 15.87 -5.51 3.76
CA HIS A 199 15.87 -4.45 2.75
C HIS A 199 17.11 -4.52 1.83
N PRO A 200 17.03 -3.99 0.59
CA PRO A 200 18.17 -3.93 -0.32
C PRO A 200 19.41 -3.29 0.32
N SER A 201 20.55 -3.95 0.16
CA SER A 201 21.84 -3.53 0.69
C SER A 201 22.93 -3.69 -0.38
N PRO A 202 23.84 -2.71 -0.58
CA PRO A 202 23.96 -1.45 0.17
C PRO A 202 22.81 -0.47 -0.07
N VAL A 203 22.38 0.24 0.98
CA VAL A 203 21.30 1.24 0.91
C VAL A 203 21.67 2.36 -0.07
N GLY A 204 20.68 2.81 -0.84
CA GLY A 204 20.83 3.89 -1.83
C GLY A 204 21.32 3.44 -3.21
N LYS A 205 21.67 2.17 -3.37
CA LYS A 205 21.97 1.58 -4.68
C LYS A 205 20.67 1.26 -5.44
N ILE A 206 20.69 1.53 -6.75
CA ILE A 206 19.56 1.36 -7.67
C ILE A 206 20.12 0.84 -8.98
N ASN A 207 19.55 -0.24 -9.52
CA ASN A 207 19.99 -0.96 -10.71
C ASN A 207 21.49 -1.31 -10.68
N ASP A 208 22.02 -1.61 -9.50
CA ASP A 208 23.43 -1.88 -9.27
C ASP A 208 23.64 -3.38 -9.04
N ALA A 209 24.60 -3.98 -9.73
CA ALA A 209 24.93 -5.40 -9.59
C ALA A 209 25.39 -5.77 -8.16
N SER A 210 25.87 -4.81 -7.37
CA SER A 210 26.21 -5.05 -5.96
C SER A 210 25.02 -5.52 -5.12
N LEU A 211 23.78 -5.23 -5.54
CA LEU A 211 22.57 -5.70 -4.86
C LEU A 211 22.33 -7.21 -5.04
N LEU A 212 23.05 -7.87 -5.96
CA LEU A 212 22.83 -9.27 -6.35
C LEU A 212 23.98 -10.19 -5.91
N THR A 213 25.04 -9.66 -5.30
CA THR A 213 26.27 -10.41 -5.05
C THR A 213 26.19 -11.38 -3.88
N ASP A 214 25.23 -11.19 -2.97
CA ASP A 214 24.98 -12.09 -1.85
C ASP A 214 23.78 -13.00 -2.15
N PRO A 215 24.00 -14.30 -2.46
CA PRO A 215 22.93 -15.23 -2.77
C PRO A 215 21.96 -15.47 -1.61
N ALA A 216 22.42 -15.37 -0.36
CA ALA A 216 21.55 -15.56 0.80
C ALA A 216 20.58 -14.39 0.92
N GLN A 217 21.08 -13.15 0.79
CA GLN A 217 20.26 -11.95 0.77
C GLN A 217 19.30 -11.92 -0.42
N LEU A 218 19.74 -12.36 -1.60
CA LEU A 218 18.89 -12.41 -2.78
C LEU A 218 17.67 -13.32 -2.59
N ARG A 219 17.80 -14.46 -1.90
CA ARG A 219 16.66 -15.35 -1.62
C ARG A 219 15.62 -14.69 -0.72
N TRP A 220 16.03 -13.82 0.21
CA TRP A 220 15.11 -13.05 1.03
C TRP A 220 14.27 -12.05 0.21
N ALA A 221 14.69 -11.69 -1.01
CA ALA A 221 13.84 -10.90 -1.90
C ALA A 221 12.52 -11.61 -2.24
N GLY A 222 12.48 -12.94 -2.14
CA GLY A 222 11.28 -13.76 -2.34
C GLY A 222 10.44 -13.96 -1.08
N ASN A 223 10.67 -13.16 -0.04
CA ASN A 223 9.90 -13.18 1.20
C ASN A 223 8.70 -12.21 1.15
N ASN A 224 7.61 -12.57 1.78
CA ASN A 224 6.37 -11.80 1.87
C ASN A 224 6.54 -10.44 2.55
N TYR A 225 7.43 -10.30 3.53
CA TYR A 225 7.75 -8.99 4.13
C TYR A 225 8.52 -8.12 3.15
N PHE A 226 9.53 -8.68 2.48
CA PHE A 226 10.33 -7.95 1.50
C PHE A 226 9.45 -7.38 0.38
N THR A 227 8.61 -8.21 -0.20
CA THR A 227 7.72 -7.81 -1.30
C THR A 227 6.56 -6.92 -0.84
N ALA A 228 6.07 -7.07 0.40
CA ALA A 228 5.10 -6.13 0.95
C ALA A 228 5.71 -4.74 1.18
N HIS A 229 6.95 -4.65 1.67
CA HIS A 229 7.69 -3.39 1.78
C HIS A 229 7.91 -2.74 0.40
N MET A 230 8.30 -3.52 -0.61
CA MET A 230 8.40 -3.06 -2.00
C MET A 230 7.08 -2.44 -2.46
N ARG A 231 5.96 -3.16 -2.29
CA ARG A 231 4.62 -2.68 -2.65
C ARG A 231 4.27 -1.39 -1.90
N ASN A 232 4.43 -1.37 -0.59
CA ASN A 232 4.09 -0.22 0.25
C ASN A 232 4.89 1.02 -0.17
N LEU A 233 6.20 0.88 -0.33
CA LEU A 233 7.09 1.96 -0.75
C LEU A 233 6.68 2.51 -2.12
N GLY A 234 6.45 1.61 -3.09
CA GLY A 234 6.05 1.98 -4.43
C GLY A 234 4.69 2.67 -4.48
N MET A 235 3.69 2.12 -3.80
CA MET A 235 2.33 2.68 -3.82
C MET A 235 2.24 4.00 -3.04
N MET A 236 2.95 4.16 -1.92
CA MET A 236 3.06 5.45 -1.23
C MET A 236 3.70 6.52 -2.13
N ALA A 237 4.73 6.17 -2.90
CA ALA A 237 5.39 7.06 -3.85
C ALA A 237 4.49 7.51 -5.03
N LEU A 238 3.37 6.82 -5.26
CA LEU A 238 2.44 7.11 -6.34
C LEU A 238 1.14 7.78 -5.88
N ALA A 239 0.88 7.84 -4.57
CA ALA A 239 -0.43 8.18 -4.01
C ALA A 239 -0.79 9.68 -4.05
N LEU A 240 0.18 10.59 -4.25
CA LEU A 240 -0.06 12.05 -4.25
C LEU A 240 0.21 12.68 -5.63
N ASP A 241 -0.56 13.71 -5.96
CA ASP A 241 -0.24 14.62 -7.07
C ASP A 241 1.05 15.38 -6.79
N SER A 242 1.74 15.80 -7.87
CA SER A 242 3.00 16.55 -7.78
C SER A 242 2.85 17.88 -7.05
N VAL A 243 1.68 18.53 -7.13
CA VAL A 243 1.40 19.78 -6.41
C VAL A 243 1.33 19.56 -4.90
N ASP A 244 0.93 18.36 -4.47
CA ASP A 244 0.82 17.97 -3.07
C ASP A 244 2.10 17.27 -2.56
N ASP A 245 3.03 16.89 -3.46
CA ASP A 245 4.38 16.38 -3.14
C ASP A 245 5.49 17.38 -3.48
N SER A 246 5.73 18.34 -2.59
CA SER A 246 6.77 19.38 -2.78
C SER A 246 8.13 18.80 -3.15
N GLY A 247 8.65 19.20 -4.32
CA GLY A 247 9.94 18.72 -4.82
C GLY A 247 9.97 17.25 -5.25
N ASN A 248 8.80 16.61 -5.41
CA ASN A 248 8.65 15.19 -5.74
C ASN A 248 9.44 14.26 -4.79
N GLN A 249 9.58 14.64 -3.52
CA GLN A 249 10.40 13.88 -2.57
C GLN A 249 9.79 12.51 -2.28
N LEU A 250 8.47 12.43 -2.13
CA LEU A 250 7.80 11.16 -1.90
C LEU A 250 7.86 10.31 -3.18
N ARG A 251 7.60 10.92 -4.34
CA ARG A 251 7.70 10.24 -5.64
C ARG A 251 9.11 9.73 -5.95
N ALA A 252 10.16 10.37 -5.44
CA ALA A 252 11.54 9.90 -5.63
C ALA A 252 11.78 8.49 -5.05
N TYR A 253 11.01 8.07 -4.04
CA TYR A 253 11.09 6.70 -3.50
C TYR A 253 10.69 5.62 -4.51
N LEU A 254 9.98 5.97 -5.59
CA LEU A 254 9.65 5.04 -6.67
C LEU A 254 10.92 4.48 -7.35
N ASN A 255 12.00 5.27 -7.43
CA ASN A 255 13.27 4.82 -7.97
C ASN A 255 13.87 3.69 -7.12
N ASN A 256 13.72 3.76 -5.79
CA ASN A 256 14.18 2.72 -4.89
C ASN A 256 13.28 1.48 -4.98
N ALA A 257 11.95 1.65 -4.94
CA ALA A 257 11.00 0.56 -5.08
C ALA A 257 11.20 -0.25 -6.38
N THR A 258 11.46 0.44 -7.50
CA THR A 258 11.66 -0.21 -8.80
C THR A 258 13.09 -0.72 -9.00
N GLY A 259 14.11 0.10 -8.74
CA GLY A 259 15.48 -0.25 -9.08
C GLY A 259 16.29 -0.88 -7.96
N ALA A 260 15.77 -0.99 -6.73
CA ALA A 260 16.39 -1.79 -5.68
C ALA A 260 15.54 -3.01 -5.35
N TRP A 261 14.31 -2.80 -4.86
CA TRP A 261 13.45 -3.89 -4.39
C TRP A 261 12.94 -4.78 -5.53
N LEU A 262 12.25 -4.21 -6.51
CA LEU A 262 11.75 -4.96 -7.66
C LEU A 262 12.89 -5.53 -8.52
N TYR A 263 14.02 -4.83 -8.61
CA TYR A 263 15.22 -5.32 -9.27
C TYR A 263 15.73 -6.63 -8.66
N MET A 264 15.88 -6.68 -7.32
CA MET A 264 16.28 -7.91 -6.63
C MET A 264 15.23 -9.02 -6.77
N PHE A 265 13.94 -8.68 -6.64
CA PHE A 265 12.85 -9.64 -6.79
C PHE A 265 12.77 -10.24 -8.22
N ASP A 266 12.86 -9.42 -9.26
CA ASP A 266 12.88 -9.87 -10.66
C ASP A 266 14.10 -10.76 -10.93
N HIS A 267 15.27 -10.37 -10.43
CA HIS A 267 16.46 -11.21 -10.58
C HIS A 267 16.28 -12.57 -9.89
N MET A 268 15.85 -12.59 -8.64
CA MET A 268 15.62 -13.82 -7.88
C MET A 268 14.56 -14.73 -8.56
N THR A 269 13.45 -14.17 -9.04
CA THR A 269 12.40 -14.95 -9.73
C THR A 269 12.83 -15.52 -11.07
N ARG A 270 13.78 -14.88 -11.79
CA ARG A 270 14.34 -15.41 -13.04
C ARG A 270 15.42 -16.48 -12.85
N HIS A 271 16.00 -16.57 -11.66
CA HIS A 271 17.14 -17.45 -11.37
C HIS A 271 16.77 -18.50 -10.32
N ASP A 272 16.74 -18.12 -9.04
CA ASP A 272 16.53 -19.03 -7.91
C ASP A 272 15.11 -19.62 -7.88
N SER A 273 14.09 -18.83 -8.25
CA SER A 273 12.68 -19.23 -8.27
C SER A 273 12.09 -19.39 -9.67
N LYS A 274 12.92 -19.72 -10.66
CA LYS A 274 12.49 -19.89 -12.08
C LYS A 274 11.36 -20.91 -12.27
N GLY A 275 11.17 -21.83 -11.31
CA GLY A 275 10.06 -22.80 -11.30
C GLY A 275 8.71 -22.24 -10.84
N GLY A 276 8.61 -20.95 -10.47
CA GLY A 276 7.37 -20.31 -10.03
C GLY A 276 7.02 -20.53 -8.55
N LEU A 277 7.88 -21.21 -7.79
CA LEU A 277 7.75 -21.36 -6.34
C LEU A 277 8.75 -20.44 -5.64
N LEU A 278 8.25 -19.59 -4.75
CA LEU A 278 9.08 -18.66 -3.97
C LEU A 278 9.60 -19.37 -2.71
N PRO A 279 10.70 -18.88 -2.10
CA PRO A 279 11.41 -19.60 -1.04
C PRO A 279 10.58 -19.94 0.21
N GLU A 280 9.47 -19.25 0.46
CA GLU A 280 8.59 -19.50 1.62
C GLU A 280 7.53 -20.60 1.37
N GLY A 281 7.57 -21.29 0.24
CA GLY A 281 6.71 -22.45 -0.04
C GLY A 281 5.26 -22.08 -0.35
N TYR A 282 4.38 -23.09 -0.40
CA TYR A 282 3.01 -22.93 -0.94
C TYR A 282 2.10 -22.01 -0.12
N GLU A 283 2.35 -21.86 1.18
CA GLU A 283 1.53 -21.00 2.05
C GLU A 283 1.73 -19.52 1.71
N TYR A 284 2.99 -19.08 1.59
CA TYR A 284 3.32 -17.66 1.44
C TYR A 284 3.73 -17.24 0.02
N SER A 285 4.06 -18.18 -0.87
CA SER A 285 4.39 -17.85 -2.27
C SER A 285 3.24 -17.12 -2.99
N PRO A 286 1.96 -17.55 -2.88
CA PRO A 286 0.85 -16.84 -3.52
C PRO A 286 0.70 -15.41 -2.99
N GLN A 287 0.88 -15.22 -1.69
CA GLN A 287 0.82 -13.90 -1.05
C GLN A 287 1.96 -12.99 -1.52
N THR A 288 3.20 -13.49 -1.52
CA THR A 288 4.39 -12.76 -1.98
C THR A 288 4.26 -12.34 -3.45
N ALA A 289 3.83 -13.27 -4.33
CA ALA A 289 3.58 -12.96 -5.73
C ALA A 289 2.46 -11.90 -5.89
N SER A 290 1.42 -11.96 -5.06
CA SER A 290 0.32 -10.99 -5.09
C SER A 290 0.81 -9.58 -4.74
N TYR A 291 1.72 -9.40 -3.79
CA TYR A 291 2.30 -8.09 -3.49
C TYR A 291 3.08 -7.50 -4.65
N ALA A 292 3.86 -8.31 -5.36
CA ALA A 292 4.53 -7.88 -6.57
C ALA A 292 3.53 -7.49 -7.68
N ILE A 293 2.48 -8.29 -7.89
CA ILE A 293 1.42 -8.00 -8.87
C ILE A 293 0.69 -6.70 -8.51
N GLN A 294 0.36 -6.49 -7.23
CA GLN A 294 -0.27 -5.27 -6.73
C GLN A 294 0.59 -4.02 -7.03
N PHE A 295 1.90 -4.12 -6.82
CA PHE A 295 2.81 -3.02 -7.15
C PHE A 295 2.91 -2.79 -8.66
N LEU A 296 3.07 -3.87 -9.44
CA LEU A 296 3.13 -3.77 -10.90
C LEU A 296 1.83 -3.22 -11.49
N LEU A 297 0.67 -3.56 -10.93
CA LEU A 297 -0.61 -3.01 -11.31
C LEU A 297 -0.66 -1.50 -11.03
N ALA A 298 -0.20 -1.05 -9.86
CA ALA A 298 -0.11 0.37 -9.52
C ALA A 298 0.83 1.16 -10.44
N LEU A 299 1.83 0.52 -11.07
CA LEU A 299 2.69 1.15 -12.07
C LEU A 299 2.02 1.30 -13.46
N GLN A 300 0.92 0.59 -13.70
CA GLN A 300 0.25 0.52 -15.01
C GLN A 300 -1.09 1.28 -15.05
N THR A 301 -1.60 1.68 -13.89
CA THR A 301 -2.83 2.46 -13.74
C THR A 301 -2.54 3.95 -13.65
#